data_AF-A0A2V6BL05-F1
#
_entry.id   AF-A0A2V6BL05-F1
#
_cell.length_a   1.000
_cell.length_b   1.000
_cell.length_c   1.000
_cell.angle_alpha   90.00
_cell.angle_beta   90.00
_cell.angle_gamma   90.00
#
_symmetry.space_group_name_H-M   'P 1'
#
loop_
_entity.id
_entity.type
_entity.pdbx_description
1 polymer ?
#
loop_
_entity_poly.entity_id
_entity_poly.type
_entity_poly.pdbx_seq_one_letter_code
_entity_poly.pdbx_strand_id
1 'polypeptide(L)'
;MRLHNLRPRPGARHRVKRLGCGESSGHGKTSGKGHKGQKARSGGSLRLGFEGGQMPLIRRLPKRGFNNAAFHKRYAIVNLSELAAFKSGSIVNE
;
A
#
# COMPACT_ATOMS: atom_id res chain seq x y z
N MET A 1 5.22 -34.81 -5.98
CA MET A 1 6.48 -34.18 -6.46
C MET A 1 7.64 -34.71 -5.66
N ARG A 2 8.82 -34.89 -6.27
CA ARG A 2 10.07 -35.24 -5.58
C ARG A 2 10.91 -33.98 -5.37
N LEU A 3 11.79 -33.95 -4.37
CA LEU A 3 12.59 -32.76 -4.01
C LEU A 3 13.34 -32.16 -5.22
N HIS A 4 13.88 -32.99 -6.10
CA HIS A 4 14.63 -32.55 -7.29
C HIS A 4 13.76 -31.93 -8.41
N ASN A 5 12.43 -32.08 -8.36
CA ASN A 5 11.51 -31.54 -9.37
C ASN A 5 10.65 -30.40 -8.83
N LEU A 6 10.99 -29.84 -7.66
CA LEU A 6 10.30 -28.69 -7.11
C LEU A 6 10.54 -27.45 -7.97
N ARG A 7 9.47 -26.92 -8.54
CA ARG A 7 9.46 -25.64 -9.25
C ARG A 7 8.42 -24.73 -8.61
N PRO A 8 8.71 -23.43 -8.45
CA PRO A 8 7.68 -22.49 -8.01
C PRO A 8 6.57 -22.38 -9.06
N ARG A 9 5.36 -22.03 -8.62
CA ARG A 9 4.29 -21.68 -9.56
C ARG A 9 4.72 -20.51 -10.44
N PRO A 10 4.37 -20.48 -11.74
CA PRO A 10 4.66 -19.34 -12.60
C PRO A 10 4.17 -18.03 -11.95
N GLY A 11 5.03 -17.01 -11.90
CA GLY A 11 4.73 -15.72 -11.26
C GLY A 11 4.89 -15.67 -9.74
N ALA A 12 5.16 -16.78 -9.05
CA ALA A 12 5.30 -16.77 -7.58
C ALA A 12 6.60 -16.10 -7.09
N ARG A 13 7.63 -15.98 -7.94
CA ARG A 13 8.93 -15.40 -7.58
C ARG A 13 9.45 -14.46 -8.66
N HIS A 14 9.92 -13.30 -8.24
CA HIS A 14 10.57 -12.30 -9.09
C HIS A 14 11.97 -11.95 -8.56
N ARG A 15 12.87 -11.53 -9.45
CA ARG A 15 14.22 -11.13 -9.08
C ARG A 15 14.19 -9.81 -8.31
N VAL A 16 14.86 -9.76 -7.16
CA VAL A 16 15.03 -8.51 -6.39
C VAL A 16 15.94 -7.55 -7.15
N LYS A 17 15.58 -6.27 -7.15
CA LYS A 17 16.39 -5.19 -7.69
C LYS A 17 17.60 -4.94 -6.78
N ARG A 18 18.81 -5.26 -7.26
CA ARG A 18 20.07 -4.96 -6.57
C ARG A 18 20.64 -3.63 -7.08
N LEU A 19 20.86 -2.69 -6.17
CA LEU A 19 21.39 -1.35 -6.47
C LEU A 19 22.91 -1.33 -6.29
N GLY A 20 23.63 -0.52 -7.08
CA GLY A 20 25.08 -0.34 -6.96
C GLY A 20 25.95 -1.48 -7.52
N CYS A 21 25.36 -2.51 -8.14
CA CYS A 21 26.09 -3.66 -8.69
C CYS A 21 26.48 -3.48 -10.18
N GLY A 22 27.23 -2.43 -10.49
CA GLY A 22 27.76 -2.18 -11.84
C GLY A 22 26.79 -1.52 -12.82
N GLU A 23 27.32 -1.05 -13.95
CA GLU A 23 26.58 -0.21 -14.92
C GLU A 23 25.54 -0.98 -15.73
N SER A 24 25.82 -2.24 -16.08
CA SER A 24 24.90 -3.12 -16.82
C SER A 24 23.54 -3.31 -16.11
N SER A 25 23.50 -3.15 -14.78
CA SER A 25 22.27 -3.20 -14.01
C SER A 25 21.34 -1.99 -14.23
N GLY A 26 21.81 -0.91 -14.87
CA GLY A 26 21.12 0.39 -14.96
C GLY A 26 21.07 1.18 -13.65
N HIS A 27 21.63 0.63 -12.56
CA HIS A 27 21.57 1.19 -11.22
C HIS A 27 22.94 1.27 -10.54
N GLY A 28 24.02 1.30 -11.34
CA GLY A 28 25.39 1.35 -10.82
C GLY A 28 25.72 2.71 -10.21
N LYS A 29 26.10 3.67 -11.05
CA LYS A 29 26.73 4.94 -10.64
C LYS A 29 25.93 5.75 -9.60
N THR A 30 24.65 5.98 -9.84
CA THR A 30 23.81 6.82 -8.95
C THR A 30 22.83 6.02 -8.12
N SER A 31 22.75 4.69 -8.31
CA SER A 31 21.77 3.84 -7.64
C SER A 31 20.32 4.36 -7.73
N GLY A 32 19.99 5.11 -8.79
CA GLY A 32 18.68 5.73 -9.00
C GLY A 32 18.43 7.03 -8.23
N LYS A 33 19.43 7.57 -7.51
CA LYS A 33 19.29 8.80 -6.70
C LYS A 33 19.67 10.09 -7.43
N GLY A 34 20.25 10.00 -8.63
CA GLY A 34 20.81 11.16 -9.35
C GLY A 34 22.20 11.57 -8.83
N HIS A 35 22.74 12.70 -9.34
CA HIS A 35 24.12 13.12 -9.05
C HIS A 35 24.29 13.94 -7.77
N LYS A 36 23.32 14.80 -7.43
CA LYS A 36 23.40 15.76 -6.33
C LYS A 36 22.02 15.94 -5.67
N GLY A 37 21.96 16.74 -4.60
CA GLY A 37 20.74 17.07 -3.87
C GLY A 37 20.66 16.37 -2.52
N GLN A 38 19.79 16.87 -1.63
CA GLN A 38 19.64 16.36 -0.28
C GLN A 38 19.30 14.86 -0.25
N LYS A 39 18.39 14.41 -1.12
CA LYS A 39 17.97 13.00 -1.26
C LYS A 39 19.06 12.05 -1.78
N ALA A 40 20.10 12.59 -2.42
CA ALA A 40 21.22 11.80 -2.92
C ALA A 40 22.27 11.50 -1.83
N ARG A 41 22.24 12.23 -0.70
CA ARG A 41 23.18 12.05 0.42
C ARG A 41 22.70 10.96 1.39
N SER A 42 23.64 10.30 2.07
CA SER A 42 23.33 9.40 3.18
C SER A 42 22.63 10.19 4.30
N GLY A 43 21.59 9.61 4.90
CA GLY A 43 20.80 10.27 5.95
C GLY A 43 19.94 11.45 5.48
N GLY A 44 20.02 11.84 4.20
CA GLY A 44 19.26 12.95 3.61
C GLY A 44 17.80 12.58 3.33
N SER A 45 17.02 12.36 4.38
CA SER A 45 15.57 12.12 4.26
C SER A 45 14.80 13.41 4.58
N LEU A 46 13.76 13.68 3.79
CA LEU A 46 12.77 14.71 4.10
C LEU A 46 11.68 14.07 4.95
N ARG A 47 11.28 14.73 6.03
CA ARG A 47 10.18 14.24 6.86
C ARG A 47 8.89 14.16 6.02
N LEU A 48 8.13 13.08 6.19
CA LEU A 48 6.81 12.96 5.57
C LEU A 48 5.93 14.14 6.01
N GLY A 49 5.32 14.83 5.04
CA GLY A 49 4.51 16.03 5.27
C GLY A 49 5.30 17.33 5.45
N PHE A 50 6.59 17.36 5.12
CA PHE A 50 7.36 18.61 5.07
C PHE A 50 7.13 19.35 3.74
N GLU A 51 6.68 20.60 3.80
CA GLU A 51 6.37 21.45 2.64
C GLU A 51 7.42 22.56 2.42
N GLY A 52 8.70 22.30 2.72
CA GLY A 52 9.79 23.24 2.39
C GLY A 52 9.92 24.44 3.34
N GLY A 53 9.49 24.31 4.60
CA GLY A 53 9.49 25.39 5.59
C GLY A 53 8.11 26.04 5.77
N GLN A 54 7.19 25.77 4.85
CA GLN A 54 5.80 26.13 4.95
C GLN A 54 5.09 25.28 6.05
N MET A 55 4.09 25.86 6.75
CA MET A 55 3.27 25.10 7.71
C MET A 55 2.55 23.95 6.99
N PRO A 56 2.70 22.68 7.44
CA PRO A 56 2.07 21.53 6.78
C PRO A 56 0.55 21.62 6.70
N LEU A 57 -0.02 21.05 5.63
CA LEU A 57 -1.47 21.02 5.40
C LEU A 57 -2.29 20.51 6.59
N ILE A 58 -1.81 19.46 7.27
CA ILE A 58 -2.50 18.87 8.43
C ILE A 58 -2.64 19.83 9.61
N ARG A 59 -1.83 20.89 9.67
CA ARG A 59 -1.90 21.96 10.68
C ARG A 59 -2.77 23.13 10.24
N ARG A 60 -2.99 23.30 8.94
CA ARG A 60 -3.86 24.35 8.39
C ARG A 60 -5.32 23.96 8.42
N LEU A 61 -5.59 22.68 8.15
CA LEU A 61 -6.94 22.17 8.12
C LEU A 61 -7.50 22.12 9.56
N PRO A 62 -8.70 22.65 9.79
CA PRO A 62 -9.32 22.57 11.10
C PRO A 62 -9.66 21.11 11.42
N LYS A 63 -9.47 20.72 12.68
CA LYS A 63 -10.01 19.46 13.18
C LYS A 63 -11.52 19.61 13.33
N ARG A 64 -12.30 18.79 12.64
CA ARG A 64 -13.76 18.86 12.65
C ARG A 64 -14.39 17.53 13.07
N GLY A 65 -15.40 17.61 13.93
CA GLY A 65 -16.19 16.48 14.40
C GLY A 65 -15.62 15.77 15.63
N PHE A 66 -16.33 14.74 16.07
CA PHE A 66 -15.96 13.84 17.16
C PHE A 66 -16.24 12.39 16.72
N ASN A 67 -15.58 11.41 17.35
CA ASN A 67 -15.74 10.01 16.99
C ASN A 67 -16.79 9.33 17.90
N ASN A 68 -17.83 8.74 17.30
CA ASN A 68 -18.84 7.92 18.00
C ASN A 68 -18.63 6.40 17.76
N ALA A 69 -17.41 5.96 17.47
CA ALA A 69 -17.14 4.57 17.08
C ALA A 69 -17.59 3.52 18.11
N ALA A 70 -17.59 3.86 19.40
CA ALA A 70 -18.00 2.95 20.47
C ALA A 70 -19.52 2.71 20.55
N PHE A 71 -20.34 3.69 20.14
CA PHE A 71 -21.80 3.62 20.24
C PHE A 71 -22.49 3.55 18.88
N HIS A 72 -21.71 3.60 17.80
CA HIS A 72 -22.24 3.48 16.44
C HIS A 72 -22.64 2.02 16.16
N LYS A 73 -23.94 1.76 16.05
CA LYS A 73 -24.46 0.46 15.61
C LYS A 73 -24.01 0.15 14.19
N ARG A 74 -23.35 -0.99 13.99
CA ARG A 74 -22.97 -1.48 12.65
C ARG A 74 -23.95 -2.58 12.25
N TYR A 75 -24.54 -2.42 11.08
CA TYR A 75 -25.41 -3.42 10.48
C TYR A 75 -24.63 -4.19 9.40
N ALA A 76 -24.95 -5.47 9.22
CA ALA A 76 -24.52 -6.22 8.05
C ALA A 76 -25.32 -5.71 6.84
N ILE A 77 -24.62 -5.17 5.85
CA ILE A 77 -25.26 -4.71 4.61
C ILE A 77 -25.30 -5.89 3.65
N VAL A 78 -26.49 -6.23 3.17
CA VAL A 78 -26.73 -7.28 2.18
C VAL A 78 -27.20 -6.64 0.88
N ASN A 79 -26.57 -7.01 -0.24
CA ASN A 79 -27.00 -6.54 -1.55
C ASN A 79 -28.16 -7.38 -2.08
N LEU A 80 -29.09 -6.77 -2.82
CA LEU A 80 -30.22 -7.47 -3.42
C LEU A 80 -29.79 -8.61 -4.37
N SER A 81 -28.63 -8.49 -5.01
CA SER A 81 -28.06 -9.54 -5.87
C SER A 81 -27.72 -10.83 -5.12
N GLU A 82 -27.37 -10.72 -3.83
CA GLU A 82 -27.03 -11.89 -2.99
C GLU A 82 -28.30 -12.67 -2.61
N LEU A 83 -29.46 -12.00 -2.58
CA LEU A 83 -30.75 -12.63 -2.31
C LEU A 83 -31.26 -13.47 -3.49
N ALA A 84 -30.78 -13.21 -4.72
CA ALA A 84 -31.16 -13.98 -5.90
C ALA A 84 -30.64 -15.43 -5.89
N ALA A 85 -29.69 -15.76 -5.01
CA ALA A 85 -29.21 -17.13 -4.81
C ALA A 85 -30.24 -18.02 -4.08
N PHE A 86 -31.22 -17.41 -3.40
CA PHE A 86 -32.25 -18.14 -2.67
C PHE A 86 -33.48 -18.40 -3.55
N LYS A 87 -34.22 -19.47 -3.23
CA LYS A 87 -35.47 -19.78 -3.94
C LYS A 87 -36.54 -18.76 -3.62
N SER A 88 -37.36 -18.41 -4.61
CA SER A 88 -38.48 -17.48 -4.41
C SER A 88 -39.40 -17.96 -3.28
N GLY A 89 -39.77 -17.04 -2.38
CA GLY A 89 -40.57 -17.33 -1.20
C GLY A 89 -39.81 -17.86 0.03
N SER A 90 -38.47 -17.96 -0.03
CA SER A 90 -37.67 -18.32 1.15
C SER A 90 -37.60 -17.17 2.16
N ILE A 91 -37.78 -17.49 3.43
CA ILE A 91 -37.54 -16.57 4.55
C ILE A 91 -36.03 -16.56 4.84
N VAL A 92 -35.39 -15.40 4.67
CA VAL A 92 -33.98 -15.19 4.98
C VAL A 92 -33.90 -14.37 6.27
N ASN A 93 -33.35 -14.96 7.33
CA ASN A 93 -33.15 -14.33 8.63
C ASN A 93 -31.72 -13.81 8.79
N GLU A 94 -31.52 -13.03 9.86
CA GLU A 94 -30.22 -12.48 10.28
C GLU A 94 -29.16 -13.54 10.62
#